data_AF-A0AAW7PPJ8-F1
#
_entry.id   AF-A0AAW7PPJ8-F1
#
_cell.length_a   1.000
_cell.length_b   1.000
_cell.length_c   1.000
_cell.angle_alpha   90.00
_cell.angle_beta   90.00
_cell.angle_gamma   90.00
#
_symmetry.space_group_name_H-M   'P 1'
#
loop_
_entity.id
_entity.type
_entity.pdbx_description
1 polymer ?
#
loop_
_entity_poly.entity_id
_entity_poly.type
_entity_poly.pdbx_seq_one_letter_code
_entity_poly.pdbx_strand_id
1 'polypeptide(L)' 'MFFSNKEDKLQLKAIDQNYAVIKFKPDGTIIEANKNFLDIMGYTLNEIIGKHHKIFCEKKFVETKDYQEA' A
#
# COMPACT_ATOMS: atom_id res chain seq x y z
N MET A 1 -14.83 -12.30 -12.99
CA MET A 1 -14.14 -12.58 -11.71
C MET A 1 -12.78 -13.13 -12.09
N PHE A 2 -11.77 -12.26 -12.21
CA PHE A 2 -10.45 -12.64 -12.72
C PHE A 2 -9.58 -13.13 -11.56
N PHE A 3 -8.92 -14.28 -11.79
CA PHE A 3 -7.97 -14.98 -10.92
C PHE A 3 -8.60 -15.87 -9.82
N SER A 4 -8.94 -17.10 -10.22
CA SER A 4 -9.08 -18.23 -9.29
C SER A 4 -8.31 -19.45 -9.80
N ASN A 5 -7.06 -19.25 -10.25
CA ASN A 5 -6.14 -20.36 -10.52
C ASN A 5 -5.01 -20.40 -9.49
N LYS A 6 -4.50 -21.62 -9.24
CA LYS A 6 -3.49 -21.91 -8.20
C LYS A 6 -2.18 -21.13 -8.42
N GLU A 7 -1.83 -20.86 -9.66
CA GLU A 7 -0.64 -20.09 -10.05
C GLU A 7 -0.71 -18.64 -9.59
N ASP A 8 -1.86 -17.97 -9.74
CA ASP A 8 -2.05 -16.58 -9.29
C ASP A 8 -1.81 -16.45 -7.77
N LYS A 9 -2.30 -17.43 -6.99
CA LYS A 9 -2.08 -17.47 -5.54
C LYS A 9 -0.60 -17.63 -5.19
N LEU A 10 0.14 -18.43 -5.95
CA LEU A 10 1.58 -18.61 -5.76
C LEU A 10 2.35 -17.35 -6.13
N GLN A 11 1.97 -16.67 -7.21
CA GLN A 11 2.56 -15.39 -7.59
C GLN A 11 2.29 -14.30 -6.56
N LEU A 12 1.05 -14.15 -6.12
CA LEU A 12 0.69 -13.19 -5.06
C LEU A 12 1.43 -13.48 -3.76
N LYS A 13 1.58 -14.75 -3.39
CA LYS A 13 2.38 -15.14 -2.23
C LYS A 13 3.85 -14.79 -2.40
N ALA A 14 4.42 -15.02 -3.58
CA ALA A 14 5.81 -14.65 -3.86
C ALA A 14 6.01 -13.13 -3.80
N ILE A 15 5.03 -12.35 -4.29
CA ILE A 15 5.03 -10.89 -4.17
C ILE A 15 4.98 -10.47 -2.70
N ASP A 16 4.03 -11.00 -1.94
CA ASP A 16 3.85 -10.69 -0.53
C ASP A 16 5.09 -11.02 0.32
N GLN A 17 5.79 -12.10 0.01
CA GLN A 17 6.97 -12.53 0.75
C GLN A 17 8.24 -11.72 0.43
N ASN A 18 8.40 -11.26 -0.81
CA ASN A 18 9.66 -10.67 -1.27
C ASN A 18 9.62 -9.15 -1.47
N TYR A 19 8.42 -8.55 -1.54
CA TYR A 19 8.26 -7.12 -1.77
C TYR A 19 7.47 -6.45 -0.66
N ALA A 20 7.69 -5.14 -0.49
CA ALA A 20 6.84 -4.28 0.31
C ALA A 20 5.57 -3.95 -0.48
N VAL A 21 4.41 -4.32 0.09
CA VAL A 21 3.11 -4.17 -0.57
C VAL A 21 2.16 -3.41 0.35
N ILE A 22 1.47 -2.44 -0.23
CA ILE A 22 0.40 -1.67 0.42
C ILE A 22 -0.79 -1.56 -0.55
N LYS A 23 -2.01 -1.60 0.00
CA LYS A 23 -3.26 -1.47 -0.75
C LYS A 23 -4.02 -0.24 -0.29
N PHE A 24 -4.51 0.53 -1.27
CA PHE A 24 -5.33 1.70 -1.04
C PHE A 24 -6.71 1.53 -1.67
N LYS A 25 -7.69 2.25 -1.13
CA LYS A 25 -8.91 2.59 -1.85
C LYS A 25 -8.58 3.59 -2.97
N PRO A 26 -9.48 3.78 -3.96
CA PRO A 26 -9.32 4.82 -4.98
C PRO A 26 -9.15 6.23 -4.41
N ASP A 27 -9.69 6.49 -3.22
CA ASP A 27 -9.53 7.77 -2.50
C ASP A 27 -8.21 7.87 -1.71
N GLY A 28 -7.27 6.94 -1.90
CA GLY A 28 -5.98 6.93 -1.21
C GLY A 28 -6.01 6.39 0.22
N THR A 29 -7.15 5.92 0.74
CA THR A 29 -7.24 5.36 2.10
C THR A 29 -6.57 3.99 2.18
N ILE A 30 -5.70 3.79 3.17
CA ILE A 30 -4.98 2.54 3.42
C ILE A 30 -5.95 1.45 3.90
N ILE A 31 -5.93 0.31 3.22
CA ILE A 31 -6.75 -0.88 3.52
C ILE A 31 -5.89 -2.01 4.12
N GLU A 32 -4.66 -2.15 3.65
CA GLU A 32 -3.79 -3.25 4.06
C GLU A 32 -2.34 -2.89 3.75
N ALA A 33 -1.40 -3.36 4.57
CA ALA A 33 0.02 -3.33 4.28
C ALA A 33 0.65 -4.63 4.80
N ASN A 34 1.55 -5.21 4.02
CA ASN A 34 2.24 -6.43 4.43
C ASN A 34 3.40 -6.12 5.39
N LYS A 35 3.94 -7.17 6.02
CA LYS A 35 5.01 -7.04 7.01
C LYS A 35 6.25 -6.33 6.44
N ASN A 36 6.63 -6.64 5.20
CA ASN A 36 7.78 -6.03 4.54
C ASN A 36 7.63 -4.50 4.42
N PHE A 37 6.44 -4.02 4.03
CA PHE A 37 6.18 -2.58 3.98
C PHE A 37 6.26 -1.94 5.36
N LEU A 38 5.61 -2.55 6.35
CA LEU A 38 5.57 -2.05 7.73
C LEU A 38 6.97 -1.94 8.34
N ASP A 39 7.80 -2.98 8.18
CA ASP A 39 9.16 -3.03 8.69
C ASP A 39 10.06 -1.96 8.06
N ILE A 40 9.98 -1.78 6.73
CA ILE A 40 10.80 -0.80 6.00
C ILE A 40 10.40 0.63 6.35
N MET A 41 9.10 0.89 6.44
CA MET A 41 8.58 2.24 6.73
C MET A 41 8.59 2.57 8.23
N GLY A 42 8.77 1.58 9.10
CA GLY A 42 8.83 1.77 10.55
C GLY A 42 7.47 2.01 11.20
N TYR A 43 6.41 1.36 10.69
CA TYR A 43 5.05 1.50 11.22
C TYR A 43 4.45 0.15 11.60
N THR A 44 3.45 0.18 12.48
CA THR A 44 2.51 -0.93 12.68
C THR A 44 1.26 -0.73 11.83
N LEU A 45 0.55 -1.81 11.52
CA LEU A 45 -0.70 -1.72 10.74
C LEU A 45 -1.74 -0.80 11.42
N ASN A 46 -1.87 -0.90 12.75
CA ASN A 46 -2.81 -0.09 13.52
C ASN A 46 -2.54 1.40 13.44
N GLU A 47 -1.28 1.81 13.23
CA GLU A 47 -0.93 3.21 13.09
C GLU A 47 -1.31 3.79 11.73
N ILE A 48 -1.46 2.96 10.69
CA ILE A 48 -1.63 3.44 9.32
C ILE A 48 -2.98 3.08 8.71
N ILE A 49 -3.65 2.04 9.21
CA ILE A 49 -4.94 1.58 8.68
C ILE A 49 -5.99 2.70 8.73
N GLY A 50 -6.72 2.91 7.64
CA GLY A 50 -7.72 3.98 7.53
C GLY A 50 -7.17 5.38 7.35
N LYS A 51 -5.84 5.60 7.38
CA LYS A 51 -5.22 6.89 7.03
C LYS A 51 -5.08 7.03 5.51
N HIS A 52 -4.96 8.26 5.05
CA HIS A 52 -4.70 8.57 3.64
C HIS A 52 -3.22 8.38 3.30
N HIS A 53 -2.89 7.89 2.10
CA HIS A 53 -1.53 7.55 1.67
C HIS A 53 -0.51 8.69 1.78
N LYS A 54 -0.98 9.95 1.81
CA LYS A 54 -0.18 11.18 2.01
C LYS A 54 0.76 11.14 3.21
N ILE A 55 0.47 10.31 4.22
CA ILE A 55 1.35 10.17 5.39
C ILE A 55 2.75 9.63 5.04
N PHE A 56 2.91 8.99 3.88
CA PHE A 56 4.18 8.47 3.37
C PHE A 56 4.85 9.41 2.35
N CYS A 57 4.21 10.53 2.01
CA CYS A 57 4.70 11.47 1.01
C CYS A 57 5.35 12.68 1.68
N GLU A 58 6.32 13.28 1.02
CA GLU A 58 6.86 14.56 1.48
C GLU A 58 5.79 15.64 1.46
N LYS A 59 5.73 16.49 2.50
CA LYS A 59 4.73 17.55 2.61
C LYS A 59 4.67 18.45 1.38
N LYS A 60 5.84 18.83 0.86
CA LYS A 60 5.98 19.69 -0.33
C LYS A 60 5.37 19.05 -1.58
N PHE A 61 5.45 17.72 -1.69
CA PHE A 61 4.86 16.99 -2.81
C PHE A 61 3.34 16.91 -2.67
N VAL A 62 2.83 16.67 -1.46
CA VAL A 62 1.37 16.62 -1.19
C VAL A 62 0.66 17.93 -1.53
N GLU A 63 1.39 19.05 -1.47
CA GLU A 63 0.89 20.39 -1.79
C GLU A 63 0.88 20.70 -3.30
N THR A 64 1.47 19.86 -4.16
CA THR A 64 1.46 20.07 -5.61
C THR A 64 0.12 19.67 -6.22
N LYS A 65 -0.17 20.23 -7.40
CA LYS A 65 -1.33 19.80 -8.20
C LYS A 65 -1.20 18.36 -8.66
N ASP A 66 0.00 17.94 -9.06
CA ASP A 66 0.29 16.57 -9.49
C ASP A 66 -0.16 15.53 -8.46
N TYR A 67 0.00 15.82 -7.17
CA TYR A 67 -0.48 14.92 -6.11
C TYR A 67 -2.00 14.91 -5.97
N GLN A 68 -2.65 16.06 -6.14
CA GLN A 68 -4.10 16.20 -5.99
C GLN A 68 -4.89 15.59 -7.15
N GLU A 69 -4.24 15.46 -8.31
CA GLU A 69 -4.84 14.96 -9.55
C GLU A 69 -4.50 13.48 -9.83
N ALA A 70 -3.74 12.83 -8.93
CA ALA A 70 -3.29 11.42 -9.02
C ALA A 70 -4.35 10.40 -8.60
#